data_AF-A0A2V6FFX3-F1
#
_entry.id   AF-A0A2V6FFX3-F1
#
_cell.length_a   1.000
_cell.length_b   1.000
_cell.length_c   1.000
_cell.angle_alpha   90.00
_cell.angle_beta   90.00
_cell.angle_gamma   90.00
#
_symmetry.space_group_name_H-M   'P 1'
#
loop_
_entity.id
_entity.type
_entity.pdbx_description
1 polymer ?
#
loop_
_entity_poly.entity_id
_entity_poly.type
_entity_poly.pdbx_seq_one_letter_code
_entity_poly.pdbx_strand_id
1 'polypeptide(L)'
;MDWDERGDAFVSACVIHHLFHMAPGGQYNRQGGIWANPYGYVGDLPSKGLPAIVDWRHYRAAHAGICIYQGDQWPAEWRGLVFLGNIHQSAINCDRLTPVGSTYRAEKESKLLGPSKGDWEVGAGNFLVCADHWFRPVSAQTGPDGAMWIADWSDKYPCYQNATADPDGVDRELG
;
A
#
# COMPACT_ATOMS: atom_id res chain seq x y z
N MET A 1 8.53 -3.03 -3.26
CA MET A 1 8.26 -4.22 -4.08
C MET A 1 8.41 -5.41 -3.16
N ASP A 2 7.56 -6.42 -3.31
CA ASP A 2 7.69 -7.69 -2.60
C ASP A 2 7.18 -8.85 -3.47
N TRP A 3 7.40 -10.09 -3.04
CA TRP A 3 7.09 -11.30 -3.80
C TRP A 3 6.14 -12.23 -3.04
N ASP A 4 5.27 -12.91 -3.77
CA ASP A 4 4.44 -13.97 -3.19
C ASP A 4 5.18 -15.32 -3.12
N GLU A 5 4.48 -16.36 -2.66
CA GLU A 5 5.03 -17.72 -2.54
C GLU A 5 5.39 -18.35 -3.89
N ARG A 6 4.88 -17.80 -5.00
CA ARG A 6 5.10 -18.27 -6.37
C ARG A 6 6.26 -17.55 -7.03
N GLY A 7 6.80 -16.53 -6.39
CA GLY A 7 7.83 -15.66 -6.95
C GLY A 7 7.27 -14.60 -7.90
N ASP A 8 5.96 -14.36 -7.87
CA ASP A 8 5.33 -13.25 -8.60
C ASP A 8 5.64 -11.93 -7.88
N ALA A 9 6.01 -10.90 -8.64
CA ALA A 9 6.47 -9.63 -8.10
C ALA A 9 5.32 -8.61 -8.00
N PHE A 10 5.24 -7.88 -6.89
CA PHE A 10 4.22 -6.87 -6.65
C PHE A 10 4.81 -5.53 -6.24
N VAL A 11 4.24 -4.46 -6.76
CA VAL A 11 4.66 -3.09 -6.47
C VAL A 11 3.49 -2.31 -5.90
N SER A 12 3.73 -1.67 -4.76
CA SER A 12 2.88 -0.60 -4.28
C SER A 12 3.36 0.75 -4.80
N ALA A 13 2.40 1.63 -5.12
CA ALA A 13 2.66 2.98 -5.58
C ALA A 13 1.94 4.01 -4.73
N CYS A 14 2.53 5.20 -4.67
CA CYS A 14 1.88 6.41 -4.18
C CYS A 14 1.07 7.09 -5.30
N VAL A 15 0.09 7.89 -4.89
CA VAL A 15 -0.76 8.79 -5.71
C VAL A 15 -1.72 8.12 -6.69
N ILE A 16 -1.27 7.13 -7.45
CA ILE A 16 -2.12 6.31 -8.31
C ILE A 16 -2.71 5.14 -7.51
N HIS A 17 -3.38 4.20 -8.18
CA HIS A 17 -3.82 2.95 -7.55
C HIS A 17 -2.67 2.26 -6.82
N HIS A 18 -2.96 1.63 -5.68
CA HIS A 18 -1.94 1.32 -4.69
C HIS A 18 -1.22 -0.01 -4.88
N LEU A 19 -1.63 -0.86 -5.84
CA LEU A 19 -1.04 -2.19 -6.02
C LEU A 19 -1.05 -2.67 -7.47
N PHE A 20 0.10 -3.21 -7.90
CA PHE A 20 0.34 -3.73 -9.24
C PHE A 20 1.02 -5.10 -9.17
N HIS A 21 0.60 -6.02 -10.04
CA HIS A 21 1.33 -7.25 -10.33
C HIS A 21 2.30 -7.00 -11.49
N MET A 22 3.57 -7.32 -11.28
CA MET A 22 4.66 -7.01 -12.19
C MET A 22 4.98 -8.18 -13.11
N ALA A 23 4.96 -7.92 -14.41
CA ALA A 23 5.34 -8.83 -15.47
C ALA A 23 6.64 -8.33 -16.13
N PRO A 24 7.59 -9.21 -16.48
CA PRO A 24 8.80 -8.82 -17.18
C PRO A 24 8.50 -8.02 -18.46
N GLY A 25 9.15 -6.87 -18.62
CA GLY A 25 8.94 -5.97 -19.76
C GLY A 25 7.61 -5.21 -19.76
N GLY A 26 6.77 -5.37 -18.73
CA GLY A 26 5.51 -4.65 -18.59
C GLY A 26 5.72 -3.15 -18.45
N GLN A 27 4.92 -2.36 -19.18
CA GLN A 27 4.85 -0.91 -19.03
C GLN A 27 3.53 -0.53 -18.37
N TYR A 28 3.60 0.03 -17.18
CA TYR A 28 2.46 0.23 -16.28
C TYR A 28 1.93 1.65 -16.31
N ASN A 29 0.66 1.83 -15.94
CA ASN A 29 0.13 3.16 -15.66
C ASN A 29 1.04 3.88 -14.65
N ARG A 30 1.34 5.14 -14.93
CA ARG A 30 2.29 5.95 -14.17
C ARG A 30 1.75 7.37 -13.98
N GLN A 31 2.14 8.00 -12.88
CA GLN A 31 1.77 9.37 -12.56
C GLN A 31 2.39 10.40 -13.53
N GLY A 32 3.60 10.15 -14.01
CA GLY A 32 4.29 11.08 -14.90
C GLY A 32 5.64 10.59 -15.39
N GLY A 33 6.27 11.39 -16.25
CA GLY A 33 7.53 11.10 -16.94
C GLY A 33 7.35 10.44 -18.32
N ILE A 34 8.46 10.21 -19.02
CA ILE A 34 8.48 9.73 -20.40
C ILE A 34 8.53 8.20 -20.43
N TRP A 35 7.77 7.57 -21.33
CA TRP A 35 7.83 6.13 -21.56
C TRP A 35 9.23 5.68 -21.96
N ALA A 36 9.73 4.62 -21.32
CA ALA A 36 11.06 4.08 -21.63
C ALA A 36 11.15 3.61 -23.10
N ASN A 37 10.05 3.08 -23.62
CA ASN A 37 9.90 2.78 -25.05
C ASN A 37 8.83 3.70 -25.66
N PRO A 38 9.20 4.73 -26.45
CA PRO A 38 8.24 5.64 -27.07
C PRO A 38 7.36 4.98 -28.15
N TYR A 39 7.73 3.77 -28.60
CA TYR A 39 6.97 2.97 -29.56
C TYR A 39 6.12 1.88 -28.90
N GLY A 40 6.01 1.88 -27.57
CA GLY A 40 5.11 0.97 -26.87
C GLY A 40 3.65 1.37 -27.09
N TYR A 41 2.83 0.45 -27.60
CA TYR A 41 1.37 0.62 -27.75
C TYR A 41 0.61 0.79 -26.43
N VAL A 42 1.29 0.73 -25.29
CA VAL A 42 0.65 0.83 -23.97
C VAL A 42 -0.03 2.18 -23.73
N GLY A 43 0.40 3.23 -24.44
CA GLY A 43 -0.27 4.54 -24.42
C GLY A 43 -1.68 4.52 -25.01
N ASP A 44 -1.98 3.54 -25.87
CA ASP A 44 -3.29 3.37 -26.52
C ASP A 44 -4.27 2.56 -25.65
N LEU A 45 -3.78 1.93 -24.57
CA LEU A 45 -4.65 1.24 -23.63
C LEU A 45 -5.53 2.25 -22.87
N PRO A 46 -6.76 1.89 -22.45
CA PRO A 46 -7.62 2.77 -21.68
C PRO A 46 -6.98 3.30 -20.39
N SER A 47 -6.16 2.46 -19.75
CA SER A 47 -5.39 2.78 -18.55
C SER A 47 -4.06 3.49 -18.83
N LYS A 48 -3.68 3.71 -20.10
CA LYS A 48 -2.38 4.27 -20.52
C LYS A 48 -1.20 3.58 -19.82
N GLY A 49 -1.05 2.28 -20.10
CA GLY A 49 -0.20 1.35 -19.35
C GLY A 49 -0.98 0.13 -18.88
N LEU A 50 -0.28 -0.95 -18.51
CA LEU A 50 -0.87 -2.06 -17.78
C LEU A 50 -1.52 -1.53 -16.49
N PRO A 51 -2.77 -1.95 -16.19
CA PRO A 51 -3.52 -1.41 -15.08
C PRO A 51 -3.01 -1.93 -13.73
N ALA A 52 -3.44 -1.25 -12.67
CA ALA A 52 -3.35 -1.79 -11.32
C ALA A 52 -4.24 -3.02 -11.17
N ILE A 53 -3.96 -3.82 -10.16
CA ILE A 53 -4.78 -5.00 -9.82
C ILE A 53 -5.91 -4.68 -8.83
N VAL A 54 -6.12 -3.39 -8.54
CA VAL A 54 -7.12 -2.85 -7.61
C VAL A 54 -8.03 -1.85 -8.32
N ASP A 55 -9.31 -1.84 -7.96
CA ASP A 55 -10.34 -0.92 -8.44
C ASP A 55 -10.92 -0.03 -7.31
N TRP A 56 -10.25 0.00 -6.16
CA TRP A 56 -10.60 0.78 -4.97
C TRP A 56 -9.35 1.47 -4.39
N ARG A 57 -9.51 2.24 -3.32
CA ARG A 57 -8.42 3.00 -2.69
C ARG A 57 -8.52 2.96 -1.18
N HIS A 58 -7.36 2.90 -0.52
CA HIS A 58 -7.19 3.22 0.90
C HIS A 58 -7.33 4.72 1.18
N TYR A 59 -7.30 5.10 2.47
CA TYR A 59 -7.34 6.50 2.88
C TYR A 59 -6.13 7.25 2.35
N ARG A 60 -6.36 8.15 1.39
CA ARG A 60 -5.33 8.90 0.66
C ARG A 60 -4.27 7.96 0.04
N ALA A 61 -3.36 8.51 -0.76
CA ALA A 61 -2.45 7.72 -1.58
C ALA A 61 -0.98 8.00 -1.24
N ALA A 62 -0.58 7.73 0.00
CA ALA A 62 0.80 7.84 0.47
C ALA A 62 1.24 6.52 1.09
N HIS A 63 1.40 5.51 0.25
CA HIS A 63 1.81 4.17 0.66
C HIS A 63 3.33 4.06 0.73
N ALA A 64 3.87 3.49 1.80
CA ALA A 64 5.28 3.27 1.97
C ALA A 64 5.54 1.82 2.39
N GLY A 65 6.41 1.16 1.65
CA GLY A 65 6.65 -0.28 1.82
C GLY A 65 5.49 -1.15 1.32
N ILE A 66 5.81 -2.42 1.12
CA ILE A 66 4.87 -3.50 0.84
C ILE A 66 5.46 -4.75 1.47
N CYS A 67 4.62 -5.53 2.14
CA CYS A 67 4.96 -6.85 2.64
C CYS A 67 3.85 -7.83 2.27
N ILE A 68 4.17 -8.86 1.50
CA ILE A 68 3.32 -10.03 1.32
C ILE A 68 3.69 -10.99 2.44
N TYR A 69 2.78 -11.19 3.38
CA TYR A 69 3.10 -11.95 4.58
C TYR A 69 3.28 -13.43 4.26
N GLN A 70 4.48 -13.96 4.51
CA GLN A 70 4.84 -15.35 4.25
C GLN A 70 5.21 -16.13 5.52
N GLY A 71 5.04 -15.52 6.70
CA GLY A 71 5.35 -16.12 7.99
C GLY A 71 4.29 -17.10 8.47
N ASP A 72 4.60 -17.80 9.55
CA ASP A 72 3.77 -18.86 10.15
C ASP A 72 3.37 -18.59 11.61
N GLN A 73 3.72 -17.42 12.18
CA GLN A 73 3.27 -17.04 13.54
C GLN A 73 1.80 -16.61 13.60
N TRP A 74 1.28 -16.02 12.53
CA TRP A 74 -0.11 -15.57 12.42
C TRP A 74 -1.03 -16.66 11.88
N PRO A 75 -2.36 -16.54 12.02
CA PRO A 75 -3.30 -17.52 11.49
C PRO A 75 -3.08 -17.79 10.00
N ALA A 76 -3.20 -19.04 9.58
CA ALA A 76 -2.89 -19.47 8.22
C ALA A 76 -3.65 -18.70 7.12
N GLU A 77 -4.86 -18.20 7.42
CA GLU A 77 -5.67 -17.41 6.48
C GLU A 77 -5.09 -16.01 6.14
N TRP A 78 -4.04 -15.59 6.87
CA TRP A 78 -3.33 -14.33 6.70
C TRP A 78 -2.10 -14.45 5.81
N ARG A 79 -1.63 -15.68 5.57
CA ARG A 79 -0.52 -15.93 4.66
C ARG A 79 -0.93 -15.53 3.24
N GLY A 80 -0.06 -14.78 2.56
CA GLY A 80 -0.31 -14.21 1.24
C GLY A 80 -1.12 -12.91 1.25
N LEU A 81 -1.53 -12.39 2.41
CA LEU A 81 -2.09 -11.04 2.51
C LEU A 81 -1.01 -10.00 2.26
N VAL A 82 -1.41 -8.89 1.63
CA VAL A 82 -0.54 -7.77 1.29
C VAL A 82 -0.73 -6.69 2.34
N PHE A 83 0.35 -6.29 3.00
CA PHE A 83 0.39 -5.21 3.97
C PHE A 83 1.12 -4.01 3.38
N LEU A 84 0.53 -2.82 3.52
CA LEU A 84 1.07 -1.57 2.98
C LEU A 84 1.15 -0.54 4.12
N GLY A 85 2.30 0.08 4.32
CA GLY A 85 2.36 1.24 5.21
C GLY A 85 1.62 2.42 4.57
N ASN A 86 0.87 3.19 5.35
CA ASN A 86 0.18 4.39 4.90
C ASN A 86 0.49 5.55 5.84
N ILE A 87 1.33 6.46 5.35
CA ILE A 87 1.89 7.55 6.16
C ILE A 87 0.89 8.70 6.37
N HIS A 88 -0.16 8.79 5.55
CA HIS A 88 -1.22 9.78 5.73
C HIS A 88 -2.28 9.31 6.73
N GLN A 89 -2.44 8.01 6.88
CA GLN A 89 -3.43 7.41 7.79
C GLN A 89 -2.81 6.98 9.14
N SER A 90 -1.49 7.06 9.29
CA SER A 90 -0.78 6.43 10.41
C SER A 90 -1.19 4.95 10.56
N ALA A 91 -1.18 4.20 9.46
CA ALA A 91 -1.77 2.87 9.42
C ALA A 91 -0.95 1.85 8.62
N ILE A 92 -1.16 0.58 8.93
CA ILE A 92 -0.86 -0.53 8.02
C ILE A 92 -2.18 -0.95 7.36
N ASN A 93 -2.27 -0.70 6.06
CA ASN A 93 -3.34 -1.18 5.20
C ASN A 93 -3.13 -2.66 4.85
N CYS A 94 -4.20 -3.37 4.49
CA CYS A 94 -4.19 -4.79 4.19
C CYS A 94 -5.15 -5.16 3.05
N ASP A 95 -4.63 -5.92 2.09
CA ASP A 95 -5.36 -6.40 0.91
C ASP A 95 -5.22 -7.91 0.76
N ARG A 96 -6.20 -8.53 0.11
CA ARG A 96 -6.17 -9.94 -0.30
C ARG A 96 -5.94 -10.07 -1.79
N LEU A 97 -4.99 -10.91 -2.17
CA LEU A 97 -4.72 -11.28 -3.56
C LEU A 97 -5.53 -12.52 -3.96
N THR A 98 -6.26 -12.41 -5.08
CA THR A 98 -6.97 -13.52 -5.72
C THR A 98 -6.44 -13.70 -7.15
N PRO A 99 -5.92 -14.88 -7.53
CA PRO A 99 -5.47 -15.13 -8.90
C PRO A 99 -6.63 -15.02 -9.92
N VAL A 100 -6.38 -14.35 -11.05
CA VAL A 100 -7.30 -14.22 -12.19
C VAL A 100 -6.51 -14.38 -13.49
N GLY A 101 -6.60 -15.57 -14.11
CA GLY A 101 -5.81 -15.88 -15.31
C GLY A 101 -4.31 -15.82 -15.03
N SER A 102 -3.57 -14.99 -15.78
CA SER A 102 -2.12 -14.76 -15.60
C SER A 102 -1.79 -13.54 -14.72
N THR A 103 -2.76 -13.05 -13.96
CA THR A 103 -2.57 -11.91 -13.05
C THR A 103 -3.36 -12.11 -11.76
N TYR A 104 -3.48 -11.06 -10.96
CA TYR A 104 -4.22 -11.04 -9.70
C TYR A 104 -5.26 -9.94 -9.70
N ARG A 105 -6.24 -10.08 -8.81
CA ARG A 105 -7.11 -9.02 -8.32
C ARG A 105 -6.81 -8.83 -6.83
N ALA A 106 -6.73 -7.58 -6.38
CA ALA A 106 -6.59 -7.25 -4.98
C ALA A 106 -7.85 -6.57 -4.45
N GLU A 107 -8.34 -7.10 -3.33
CA GLU A 107 -9.56 -6.64 -2.66
C GLU A 107 -9.23 -6.24 -1.22
N LYS A 108 -10.02 -5.32 -0.66
CA LYS A 108 -9.88 -4.93 0.75
C LYS A 108 -10.07 -6.14 1.65
N GLU A 109 -9.13 -6.39 2.55
CA GLU A 109 -9.34 -7.43 3.57
C GLU A 109 -10.30 -6.91 4.63
N SER A 110 -11.51 -7.46 4.67
CA SER A 110 -12.64 -6.96 5.46
C SER A 110 -12.82 -7.66 6.81
N LYS A 111 -12.08 -8.75 7.06
CA LYS A 111 -12.13 -9.48 8.34
C LYS A 111 -11.35 -8.80 9.47
N LEU A 112 -10.65 -7.69 9.19
CA LEU A 112 -9.72 -7.06 10.12
C LEU A 112 -10.39 -6.14 11.16
N LEU A 113 -9.62 -5.86 12.21
CA LEU A 113 -10.07 -5.38 13.52
C LEU A 113 -10.94 -4.10 13.47
N GLY A 114 -12.11 -4.19 14.11
CA GLY A 114 -12.96 -3.06 14.52
C GLY A 114 -14.17 -2.81 13.62
N PRO A 115 -15.29 -2.31 14.18
CA PRO A 115 -16.42 -1.89 13.36
C PRO A 115 -15.99 -0.76 12.41
N SER A 116 -16.47 -0.80 11.17
CA SER A 116 -16.36 0.32 10.23
C SER A 116 -16.82 1.60 10.92
N LYS A 117 -15.93 2.56 11.19
CA LYS A 117 -16.29 3.87 11.77
C LYS A 117 -16.59 4.89 10.66
N GLY A 118 -17.34 4.48 9.65
CA GLY A 118 -17.78 5.32 8.53
C GLY A 118 -16.94 5.14 7.26
N ASP A 119 -17.30 5.86 6.21
CA ASP A 119 -16.72 5.70 4.87
C ASP A 119 -15.20 6.00 4.80
N TRP A 120 -14.63 6.59 5.88
CA TRP A 120 -13.25 7.08 5.93
C TRP A 120 -12.47 6.72 7.19
N GLU A 121 -13.06 6.05 8.16
CA GLU A 121 -12.38 5.74 9.43
C GLU A 121 -12.51 4.26 9.76
N VAL A 122 -11.43 3.53 9.53
CA VAL A 122 -11.02 2.26 10.16
C VAL A 122 -12.07 1.13 10.17
N GLY A 123 -11.80 0.08 9.40
CA GLY A 123 -12.46 -1.23 9.56
C GLY A 123 -12.36 -2.14 8.34
N ALA A 124 -12.28 -1.59 7.13
CA ALA A 124 -12.02 -2.40 5.93
C ALA A 124 -10.61 -2.11 5.41
N GLY A 125 -9.79 -3.15 5.26
CA GLY A 125 -8.44 -3.05 4.71
C GLY A 125 -7.43 -2.34 5.60
N ASN A 126 -7.65 -2.24 6.92
CA ASN A 126 -6.64 -1.76 7.87
C ASN A 126 -6.31 -2.87 8.85
N PHE A 127 -5.03 -3.22 8.94
CA PHE A 127 -4.50 -4.14 9.94
C PHE A 127 -4.20 -3.43 11.26
N LEU A 128 -3.56 -2.27 11.17
CA LEU A 128 -3.17 -1.45 12.32
C LEU A 128 -3.46 0.02 12.00
N VAL A 129 -4.03 0.74 12.96
CA VAL A 129 -4.16 2.21 12.91
C VAL A 129 -3.61 2.74 14.21
N CYS A 130 -2.61 3.61 14.13
CA CYS A 130 -1.95 4.18 15.29
C CYS A 130 -2.63 5.49 15.69
N ALA A 131 -2.87 5.66 16.99
CA ALA A 131 -3.33 6.94 17.54
C ALA A 131 -2.21 7.98 17.59
N ASP A 132 -0.95 7.55 17.49
CA ASP A 132 0.19 8.46 17.34
C ASP A 132 0.17 9.11 15.95
N HIS A 133 -0.04 10.42 15.95
CA HIS A 133 -0.07 11.22 14.73
C HIS A 133 1.28 11.28 14.01
N TRP A 134 2.39 10.86 14.62
CA TRP A 134 3.72 10.85 14.02
C TRP A 134 4.17 9.48 13.49
N PHE A 135 3.35 8.42 13.65
CA PHE A 135 3.61 7.11 13.07
C PHE A 135 3.57 7.16 11.53
N ARG A 136 4.68 6.85 10.88
CA ARG A 136 4.88 6.71 9.42
C ARG A 136 5.50 5.34 9.12
N PRO A 137 4.68 4.28 8.95
CA PRO A 137 5.23 2.98 8.62
C PRO A 137 5.85 3.04 7.22
N VAL A 138 7.18 2.99 7.15
CA VAL A 138 7.95 3.15 5.91
C VAL A 138 8.39 1.83 5.31
N SER A 139 8.47 0.77 6.12
CA SER A 139 8.79 -0.58 5.69
C SER A 139 8.10 -1.60 6.58
N ALA A 140 7.66 -2.70 5.98
CA ALA A 140 7.22 -3.89 6.68
C ALA A 140 7.92 -5.10 6.04
N GLN A 141 8.36 -6.06 6.85
CA GLN A 141 9.00 -7.29 6.37
C GLN A 141 8.64 -8.46 7.27
N THR A 142 8.54 -9.66 6.71
CA THR A 142 8.46 -10.90 7.50
C THR A 142 9.87 -11.29 7.95
N GLY A 143 10.07 -11.42 9.26
CA GLY A 143 11.33 -11.87 9.85
C GLY A 143 11.52 -13.40 9.72
N PRO A 144 12.73 -13.91 9.97
CA PRO A 144 13.01 -15.36 9.94
C PRO A 144 12.28 -16.13 11.04
N ASP A 145 11.80 -15.43 12.07
CA ASP A 145 10.95 -15.96 13.13
C ASP A 145 9.48 -16.09 12.70
N GLY A 146 9.11 -15.59 11.52
CA GLY A 146 7.74 -15.61 11.00
C GLY A 146 6.88 -14.44 11.47
N ALA A 147 7.41 -13.51 12.28
CA ALA A 147 6.71 -12.29 12.67
C ALA A 147 6.82 -11.21 11.58
N MET A 148 5.82 -10.32 11.47
CA MET A 148 5.97 -9.10 10.66
C MET A 148 6.58 -7.98 11.50
N TRP A 149 7.67 -7.41 11.01
CA TRP A 149 8.38 -6.28 11.59
C TRP A 149 8.03 -5.02 10.81
N ILE A 150 7.72 -3.94 11.52
CA ILE A 150 7.41 -2.64 10.93
C ILE A 150 8.51 -1.66 11.34
N ALA A 151 9.17 -1.05 10.36
CA ALA A 151 10.05 0.09 10.57
C ALA A 151 9.24 1.37 10.39
N ASP A 152 9.27 2.19 11.44
CA ASP A 152 8.57 3.46 11.50
C ASP A 152 9.55 4.64 11.38
N TRP A 153 9.09 5.73 10.78
CA TRP A 153 9.73 7.03 10.80
C TRP A 153 8.83 7.99 11.59
N SER A 154 9.37 8.78 12.51
CA SER A 154 8.61 9.87 13.16
C SER A 154 8.81 11.20 12.44
N ASP A 155 7.79 11.66 11.71
CA ASP A 155 7.81 12.94 10.97
C ASP A 155 6.55 13.75 11.25
N LYS A 156 6.77 14.99 11.67
CA LYS A 156 5.74 15.99 11.92
C LYS A 156 5.05 16.45 10.63
N TYR A 157 5.76 16.48 9.51
CA TYR A 157 5.23 16.99 8.23
C TYR A 157 5.51 16.02 7.07
N PRO A 158 4.86 14.85 7.04
CA PRO A 158 5.08 13.90 5.98
C PRO A 158 4.64 14.47 4.62
N CYS A 159 5.38 14.11 3.57
CA CYS A 159 5.04 14.42 2.19
C CYS A 159 4.98 15.94 1.91
N TYR A 160 3.87 16.45 1.36
CA TYR A 160 3.70 17.88 1.03
C TYR A 160 2.94 18.66 2.12
N GLN A 161 2.71 18.06 3.30
CA GLN A 161 1.97 18.71 4.39
C GLN A 161 2.69 19.96 4.95
N ASN A 162 3.92 20.26 4.51
CA ASN A 162 4.68 21.45 4.87
C ASN A 162 4.56 22.64 3.88
N ALA A 163 3.71 22.60 2.85
CA ALA A 163 3.70 23.70 1.88
C ALA A 163 2.71 24.82 2.22
N THR A 164 1.60 24.56 2.93
CA THR A 164 0.55 25.59 3.20
C THR A 164 -0.59 25.17 4.14
N ALA A 165 -0.58 23.94 4.70
CA ALA A 165 -1.79 23.33 5.24
C ALA A 165 -1.85 23.37 6.78
N ASP A 166 -2.78 24.19 7.28
CA ASP A 166 -3.33 24.18 8.64
C ASP A 166 -2.40 24.65 9.80
N PRO A 167 -2.46 25.94 10.17
CA PRO A 167 -1.77 26.46 11.34
C PRO A 167 -2.27 25.91 12.68
N ASP A 168 -3.52 25.44 12.76
CA ASP A 168 -4.23 25.15 14.01
C ASP A 168 -4.20 23.65 14.37
N GLY A 169 -4.08 22.77 13.36
CA GLY A 169 -3.98 21.31 13.54
C GLY A 169 -2.57 20.78 13.84
N VAL A 170 -1.57 21.66 13.93
CA VAL A 170 -0.16 21.30 14.12
C VAL A 170 0.29 21.61 15.54
N ASP A 171 0.48 20.57 16.35
CA ASP A 171 1.12 20.71 17.68
C ASP A 171 2.55 21.25 17.50
N ARG A 172 2.83 22.44 18.04
CA ARG A 172 4.14 23.11 17.99
C ARG A 172 4.94 23.02 19.29
N GLU A 173 4.37 22.47 20.37
CA GLU A 173 4.96 22.55 21.71
C GLU A 173 5.89 21.38 22.04
N LEU A 174 5.69 20.19 21.44
CA LEU A 174 6.45 18.98 21.78
C LEU A 174 7.43 18.51 20.70
N GLY A 175 8.02 19.45 19.95
CA GLY A 175 9.14 19.17 19.04
C GLY A 175 10.48 19.11 19.75
#